data_AF-A0A553FZP2-F1
#
_entry.id   AF-A0A553FZP2-F1
#
_cell.length_a   1.000
_cell.length_b   1.000
_cell.length_c   1.000
_cell.angle_alpha   90.00
_cell.angle_beta   90.00
_cell.angle_gamma   90.00
#
_symmetry.space_group_name_H-M   'P 1'
#
loop_
_entity.id
_entity.type
_entity.pdbx_description
1 polymer ?
#
loop_
_entity_poly.entity_id
_entity_poly.type
_entity_poly.pdbx_seq_one_letter_code
_entity_poly.pdbx_strand_id
1 'polypeptide(L)'
;MFLKHYLNCSDKKLIERFNTDWPFQFFCQKVLGADQYIKDMNLPSRIRSYISEHANLNQLQAMLLTHWKGDVENTNALFVDATCYESYIRFPTDIKPLWEANQWVYEKLLFKLCALTNTKRPRNKYIDQKRKQLTYYRLKRKSYKKDKVRKRSLLHLLNKGLSTYSIVTRISC
;
A
#
# COMPACT_ATOMS: atom_id res chain seq x y z
N MET A 1 4.24 19.49 -7.78
CA MET A 1 4.99 18.36 -7.16
C MET A 1 6.50 18.55 -7.27
N PHE A 2 7.04 18.87 -8.45
CA PHE A 2 8.49 19.14 -8.63
C PHE A 2 9.03 20.26 -7.73
N LEU A 3 8.42 21.45 -7.75
CA LEU A 3 8.83 22.57 -6.89
C LEU A 3 8.80 22.22 -5.40
N LYS A 4 7.77 21.49 -4.95
CA LYS A 4 7.68 21.05 -3.54
C LYS A 4 8.89 20.20 -3.14
N HIS A 5 9.22 19.22 -3.97
CA HIS A 5 10.32 18.29 -3.71
C HIS A 5 11.67 19.01 -3.76
N TYR A 6 11.88 19.85 -4.78
CA TYR A 6 13.09 20.66 -4.94
C TYR A 6 13.36 21.57 -3.74
N LEU A 7 12.30 22.15 -3.16
CA LEU A 7 12.41 23.10 -2.04
C LEU A 7 12.30 22.44 -0.67
N ASN A 8 11.98 21.15 -0.61
CA ASN A 8 11.71 20.39 0.61
C ASN A 8 10.76 21.13 1.59
N CYS A 9 9.61 21.60 1.09
CA CYS A 9 8.67 22.44 1.85
C CYS A 9 7.26 21.83 1.97
N SER A 10 6.45 22.38 2.89
CA SER A 10 5.05 21.96 3.07
C SER A 10 4.15 22.49 1.96
N ASP A 11 2.98 21.87 1.75
CA ASP A 11 2.00 22.32 0.74
C ASP A 11 1.56 23.78 0.98
N LYS A 12 1.37 24.15 2.24
CA LYS A 12 1.07 25.54 2.64
C LYS A 12 2.21 26.48 2.27
N LYS A 13 3.46 26.10 2.60
CA LYS A 13 4.62 26.95 2.32
C LYS A 13 4.87 27.11 0.83
N LEU A 14 4.57 26.08 0.04
CA LEU A 14 4.65 26.13 -1.41
C LEU A 14 3.68 27.19 -1.99
N ILE A 15 2.44 27.25 -1.50
CA ILE A 15 1.46 28.26 -1.95
C ILE A 15 1.88 29.67 -1.51
N GLU A 16 2.34 29.84 -0.27
CA GLU A 16 2.90 31.12 0.19
C GLU A 16 4.00 31.63 -0.75
N ARG A 17 4.96 30.75 -1.10
CA ARG A 17 6.06 31.09 -2.00
C ARG A 17 5.62 31.30 -3.45
N PHE A 18 4.63 30.53 -3.93
CA PHE A 18 4.10 30.73 -5.27
C PHE A 18 3.52 32.13 -5.46
N ASN A 19 2.89 32.67 -4.41
CA ASN A 19 2.32 34.01 -4.45
C ASN A 19 3.38 35.12 -4.41
N THR A 20 4.60 34.86 -3.91
CA THR A 20 5.68 35.86 -3.82
C THR A 20 6.72 35.73 -4.93
N ASP A 21 7.04 34.49 -5.33
CA ASP A 21 8.21 34.16 -6.14
C ASP A 21 7.81 34.08 -7.62
N TRP A 22 8.15 35.13 -8.40
CA TRP A 22 7.99 35.14 -9.86
C TRP A 22 8.59 33.91 -10.57
N PRO A 23 9.77 33.37 -10.19
CA PRO A 23 10.31 32.18 -10.85
C PRO A 23 9.38 30.96 -10.79
N PHE A 24 8.60 30.81 -9.71
CA PHE A 24 7.68 29.67 -9.59
C PHE A 24 6.46 29.83 -10.49
N GLN A 25 5.99 31.07 -10.60
CA GLN A 25 4.91 31.44 -11.50
C GLN A 25 5.31 31.18 -12.96
N PHE A 26 6.51 31.58 -13.35
CA PHE A 26 7.06 31.29 -14.69
C PHE A 26 7.24 29.79 -14.93
N PHE A 27 7.81 29.07 -13.96
CA PHE A 27 7.96 27.61 -14.06
C PHE A 27 6.62 26.89 -14.27
N CYS A 28 5.59 27.30 -13.54
CA CYS A 28 4.23 26.77 -13.69
C CYS A 28 3.45 27.41 -14.84
N GLN A 29 4.05 28.33 -15.59
CA GLN A 29 3.42 29.11 -16.67
C GLN A 29 2.11 29.79 -16.23
N LYS A 30 2.03 30.18 -14.96
CA LYS A 30 0.88 30.87 -14.38
C LYS A 30 1.34 32.07 -13.59
N VAL A 31 1.31 33.22 -14.25
CA VAL A 31 1.60 34.52 -13.66
C VAL A 31 0.35 35.08 -13.00
N LEU A 32 0.49 35.53 -11.76
CA LEU A 32 -0.57 36.19 -11.00
C LEU A 32 -0.56 37.68 -11.33
N GLY A 33 -1.73 38.27 -11.55
CA GLY A 33 -1.88 39.73 -11.62
C GLY A 33 -1.61 40.39 -10.27
N ALA A 34 -1.40 41.71 -10.26
CA ALA A 34 -1.10 42.47 -9.04
C ALA A 34 -2.13 42.27 -7.90
N ASP A 35 -3.40 42.02 -8.26
CA ASP A 35 -4.50 41.82 -7.32
C ASP A 35 -4.89 40.34 -7.14
N GLN A 36 -4.13 39.41 -7.72
CA GLN A 36 -4.45 37.99 -7.70
C GLN A 36 -3.59 37.24 -6.68
N TYR A 37 -4.24 36.46 -5.82
CA TYR A 37 -3.57 35.65 -4.80
C TYR A 37 -4.25 34.30 -4.64
N ILE A 38 -3.45 33.24 -4.57
CA ILE A 38 -3.95 31.89 -4.31
C ILE A 38 -4.17 31.71 -2.81
N LYS A 39 -5.45 31.71 -2.41
CA LYS A 39 -5.86 31.48 -1.02
C LYS A 39 -6.03 30.00 -0.66
N ASP A 40 -6.26 29.14 -1.66
CA ASP A 40 -6.49 27.70 -1.45
C ASP A 40 -5.17 26.98 -1.13
N MET A 41 -4.94 26.73 0.16
CA MET A 41 -3.76 26.00 0.65
C MET A 41 -3.81 24.50 0.32
N ASN A 42 -4.99 23.96 0.00
CA ASN A 42 -5.18 22.57 -0.39
C ASN A 42 -5.07 22.35 -1.89
N LEU A 43 -4.84 23.41 -2.67
CA LEU A 43 -4.66 23.36 -4.11
C LEU A 43 -3.61 22.32 -4.54
N PRO A 44 -2.41 22.23 -3.91
CA PRO A 44 -1.42 21.22 -4.30
C PRO A 44 -1.96 19.80 -4.11
N SER A 45 -2.70 19.52 -3.04
CA SER A 45 -3.31 18.21 -2.79
C SER A 45 -4.36 17.87 -3.84
N ARG A 46 -5.24 18.82 -4.20
CA ARG A 46 -6.25 18.63 -5.24
C ARG A 46 -5.65 18.35 -6.60
N ILE A 47 -4.61 19.10 -6.98
CA ILE A 47 -3.88 18.88 -8.24
C ILE A 47 -3.27 17.47 -8.26
N ARG A 48 -2.69 17.01 -7.14
CA ARG A 48 -2.13 15.66 -7.03
C ARG A 48 -3.20 14.59 -7.26
N SER A 49 -4.36 14.71 -6.62
CA SER A 49 -5.47 13.77 -6.81
C SER A 49 -5.98 13.79 -8.25
N TYR A 50 -6.16 14.99 -8.82
CA TYR A 50 -6.60 15.14 -10.21
C TYR A 50 -5.65 14.46 -11.19
N ILE A 51 -4.32 14.69 -11.06
CA ILE A 51 -3.31 14.02 -11.89
C ILE A 51 -3.37 12.51 -11.68
N SER A 52 -3.51 12.03 -10.44
CA SER A 52 -3.58 10.59 -10.15
C SER A 52 -4.76 9.90 -10.83
N GLU A 53 -5.87 10.61 -11.04
CA GLU A 53 -7.08 10.06 -11.67
C GLU A 53 -7.02 10.12 -13.20
N HIS A 54 -6.39 11.16 -13.77
CA HIS A 54 -6.47 11.46 -15.20
C HIS A 54 -5.19 11.14 -15.97
N ALA A 55 -4.04 11.02 -15.30
CA ALA A 55 -2.77 10.75 -15.95
C ALA A 55 -2.41 9.26 -15.89
N ASN A 56 -2.01 8.69 -17.03
CA ASN A 56 -1.41 7.37 -17.07
C ASN A 56 0.05 7.46 -16.59
N LEU A 57 0.24 7.35 -15.28
CA LEU A 57 1.56 7.46 -14.65
C LEU A 57 2.54 6.39 -15.14
N ASN A 58 2.06 5.20 -15.51
CA ASN A 58 2.91 4.13 -16.04
C ASN A 58 3.51 4.49 -17.40
N GLN A 59 2.69 5.06 -18.30
CA GLN A 59 3.16 5.53 -19.61
C GLN A 59 4.11 6.71 -19.47
N LEU A 60 3.78 7.66 -18.59
CA LEU A 60 4.64 8.81 -18.30
C LEU A 60 6.00 8.35 -17.76
N GLN A 61 6.00 7.43 -16.80
CA GLN A 61 7.22 6.89 -16.21
C GLN A 61 8.08 6.15 -17.25
N ALA A 62 7.46 5.35 -18.13
CA ALA A 62 8.17 4.68 -19.20
C ALA A 62 8.86 5.69 -20.14
N MET A 63 8.14 6.75 -20.54
CA MET A 63 8.68 7.78 -21.43
C MET A 63 9.83 8.57 -20.77
N LEU A 64 9.67 8.97 -19.49
CA LEU A 64 10.74 9.64 -18.73
C LEU A 64 11.98 8.75 -18.61
N LEU A 65 11.78 7.46 -18.34
CA LEU A 65 12.87 6.50 -18.21
C LEU A 65 13.61 6.31 -19.54
N THR A 66 12.92 6.28 -20.68
CA THR A 66 13.58 6.20 -22.00
C THR A 66 14.50 7.40 -22.25
N HIS A 67 14.06 8.61 -21.91
CA HIS A 67 14.82 9.83 -22.18
C HIS A 67 15.96 10.04 -21.18
N TRP A 68 15.78 9.66 -19.91
CA TRP A 68 16.76 9.92 -18.85
C TRP A 68 17.66 8.73 -18.54
N LYS A 69 17.54 7.62 -19.28
CA LYS A 69 18.35 6.40 -19.06
C LYS A 69 19.86 6.66 -19.08
N GLY A 70 20.31 7.59 -19.92
CA GLY A 70 21.74 7.94 -20.05
C GLY A 70 22.30 8.73 -18.87
N ASP A 71 21.45 9.45 -18.14
CA ASP A 71 21.86 10.35 -17.05
C ASP A 71 21.71 9.70 -15.67
N VAL A 72 21.17 8.47 -15.59
CA VAL A 72 20.96 7.74 -14.33
C VAL A 72 22.18 6.89 -14.00
N GLU A 73 22.95 7.31 -12.98
CA GLU A 73 24.18 6.62 -12.55
C GLU A 73 23.95 5.18 -12.03
N ASN A 74 22.83 4.93 -11.34
CA ASN A 74 22.58 3.68 -10.62
C ASN A 74 21.38 2.91 -11.19
N THR A 75 21.48 2.40 -12.43
CA THR A 75 20.40 1.63 -13.07
C THR A 75 20.07 0.31 -12.36
N ASN A 76 20.98 -0.21 -11.55
CA ASN A 76 20.80 -1.45 -10.80
C ASN A 76 20.06 -1.26 -9.46
N ALA A 77 19.88 -0.01 -9.01
CA ALA A 77 19.25 0.32 -7.75
C ALA A 77 17.92 1.05 -7.96
N LEU A 78 16.85 0.54 -7.37
CA LEU A 78 15.56 1.20 -7.35
C LEU A 78 15.44 2.03 -6.06
N PHE A 79 15.54 3.35 -6.18
CA PHE A 79 15.23 4.27 -5.10
C PHE A 79 13.76 4.68 -5.18
N VAL A 80 12.95 4.21 -4.23
CA VAL A 80 11.56 4.64 -4.06
C VAL A 80 11.46 5.33 -2.71
N ASP A 81 10.71 6.42 -2.67
CA ASP A 81 10.37 7.04 -1.40
C ASP A 81 9.73 6.01 -0.44
N ALA A 82 10.16 6.02 0.83
CA ALA A 82 9.72 5.03 1.81
C ALA A 82 8.20 5.06 2.08
N THR A 83 7.53 6.18 1.77
CA THR A 83 6.07 6.30 1.91
C THR A 83 5.31 5.84 0.65
N CYS A 84 5.99 5.79 -0.50
CA CYS A 84 5.46 5.34 -1.79
C CYS A 84 5.88 3.92 -2.16
N TYR A 85 6.70 3.25 -1.33
CA TYR A 85 7.07 1.86 -1.56
C TYR A 85 5.81 1.00 -1.65
N GLU A 86 5.79 0.08 -2.62
CA GLU A 86 4.75 -0.92 -2.77
C GLU A 86 4.57 -1.65 -1.43
N SER A 87 3.56 -1.24 -0.66
CA SER A 87 3.36 -1.73 0.72
C SER A 87 3.13 -3.24 0.80
N TYR A 88 2.93 -3.89 -0.35
CA TYR A 88 2.85 -5.32 -0.55
C TYR A 88 4.21 -6.01 -0.73
N ILE A 89 5.22 -5.34 -1.33
CA ILE A 89 6.57 -5.89 -1.37
C ILE A 89 7.15 -5.81 0.03
N ARG A 90 7.41 -6.97 0.61
CA ARG A 90 7.89 -7.09 1.99
C ARG A 90 8.96 -8.15 2.03
N PHE A 91 9.97 -7.94 2.88
CA PHE A 91 10.97 -8.97 3.14
C PHE A 91 10.30 -10.31 3.50
N PRO A 92 10.58 -11.41 2.77
CA PRO A 92 9.91 -12.68 2.98
C PRO A 92 10.30 -13.27 4.33
N THR A 93 9.32 -13.42 5.21
CA THR A 93 9.49 -14.11 6.51
C THR A 93 8.40 -15.16 6.59
N ASP A 94 8.70 -16.39 7.01
CA ASP A 94 7.76 -17.54 7.05
C ASP A 94 6.34 -17.21 7.53
N ILE A 95 6.20 -16.36 8.54
CA ILE A 95 4.90 -15.98 9.12
C ILE A 95 4.00 -15.22 8.15
N LYS A 96 4.57 -14.39 7.28
CA LYS A 96 3.81 -13.56 6.33
C LYS A 96 3.08 -14.41 5.29
N PRO A 97 3.74 -15.26 4.48
CA PRO A 97 3.05 -16.12 3.52
C PRO A 97 2.16 -17.13 4.24
N LEU A 98 2.54 -17.63 5.44
CA LEU A 98 1.66 -18.50 6.23
C LEU A 98 0.35 -17.81 6.63
N TRP A 99 0.43 -16.53 7.02
CA TRP A 99 -0.76 -15.77 7.37
C TRP A 99 -1.60 -15.47 6.14
N GLU A 100 -0.99 -15.05 5.04
CA GLU A 100 -1.67 -14.80 3.76
C GLU A 100 -2.38 -16.06 3.25
N ALA A 101 -1.74 -17.23 3.35
CA ALA A 101 -2.34 -18.52 3.02
C ALA A 101 -3.57 -18.82 3.91
N ASN A 102 -3.49 -18.55 5.21
CA ASN A 102 -4.65 -18.68 6.11
C ASN A 102 -5.77 -17.71 5.73
N GLN A 103 -5.46 -16.44 5.45
CA GLN A 103 -6.46 -15.47 5.01
C GLN A 103 -7.15 -15.93 3.74
N TRP A 104 -6.39 -16.48 2.79
CA TRP A 104 -6.93 -16.99 1.54
C TRP A 104 -7.86 -18.19 1.76
N VAL A 105 -7.42 -19.20 2.51
CA VAL A 105 -8.23 -20.40 2.80
C VAL A 105 -9.52 -20.06 3.56
N TYR A 106 -9.45 -19.18 4.56
CA TYR A 106 -10.64 -18.86 5.36
C TYR A 106 -11.52 -17.80 4.71
N GLU A 107 -10.99 -16.63 4.33
CA GLU A 107 -11.80 -15.52 3.83
C GLU A 107 -12.19 -15.67 2.36
N LYS A 108 -11.28 -16.15 1.50
CA LYS A 108 -11.52 -16.21 0.06
C LYS A 108 -12.20 -17.50 -0.39
N LEU A 109 -11.87 -18.62 0.26
CA LEU A 109 -12.48 -19.92 -0.01
C LEU A 109 -13.63 -20.22 0.94
N LEU A 110 -13.35 -20.57 2.19
CA LEU A 110 -14.33 -21.20 3.08
C LEU A 110 -15.52 -20.28 3.42
N PHE A 111 -15.27 -19.03 3.80
CA PHE A 111 -16.35 -18.10 4.14
C PHE A 111 -17.17 -17.70 2.92
N LYS A 112 -16.53 -17.60 1.75
CA LYS A 112 -17.21 -17.31 0.49
C LYS A 112 -18.10 -18.48 0.08
N LEU A 113 -17.60 -19.71 0.16
CA LEU A 113 -18.39 -20.91 -0.10
C LEU A 113 -19.59 -21.02 0.83
N CYS A 114 -19.40 -20.88 2.15
CA CYS A 114 -20.53 -20.93 3.09
C CYS A 114 -21.58 -19.85 2.81
N ALA A 115 -21.17 -18.66 2.37
CA ALA A 115 -22.09 -17.60 1.98
C ALA A 115 -22.88 -17.96 0.71
N LEU A 116 -22.21 -18.57 -0.28
CA LEU A 116 -22.85 -19.00 -1.54
C LEU A 116 -23.81 -20.17 -1.33
N THR A 117 -23.46 -21.15 -0.50
CA THR A 117 -24.30 -22.33 -0.21
C THR A 117 -25.32 -22.09 0.91
N ASN A 118 -25.37 -20.87 1.46
CA ASN A 118 -26.17 -20.48 2.63
C ASN A 118 -26.01 -21.44 3.83
N THR A 119 -24.82 -22.03 3.97
CA THR A 119 -24.49 -22.95 5.06
C THR A 119 -23.88 -22.21 6.23
N LYS A 120 -24.17 -22.69 7.44
CA LYS A 120 -23.58 -22.11 8.66
C LYS A 120 -22.06 -22.34 8.68
N ARG A 121 -21.31 -21.27 8.93
CA ARG A 121 -19.85 -21.34 9.02
C ARG A 121 -19.41 -22.28 10.14
N PRO A 122 -18.51 -23.24 9.88
CA PRO A 122 -18.00 -24.14 10.90
C PRO A 122 -17.18 -23.38 11.95
N ARG A 123 -17.32 -23.79 13.21
CA ARG A 123 -16.65 -23.13 14.34
C ARG A 123 -15.13 -23.23 14.17
N ASN A 124 -14.47 -22.09 14.11
CA ASN A 124 -13.03 -21.99 13.93
C ASN A 124 -12.43 -20.91 14.83
N LYS A 125 -11.10 -20.91 14.96
CA LYS A 125 -10.34 -19.90 15.74
C LYS A 125 -9.74 -18.82 14.86
N TYR A 126 -10.21 -18.64 13.62
CA TYR A 126 -9.61 -17.72 12.65
C TYR A 126 -9.59 -16.28 13.19
N ILE A 127 -10.71 -15.81 13.74
CA ILE A 127 -10.84 -14.45 14.29
C ILE A 127 -9.84 -14.21 15.44
N ASP A 128 -9.69 -15.18 16.34
CA ASP A 128 -8.72 -15.09 17.44
C ASP A 128 -7.28 -15.04 16.92
N GLN A 129 -6.97 -15.84 15.90
CA GLN A 129 -5.65 -15.85 15.29
C GLN A 129 -5.37 -14.57 14.51
N LYS A 130 -6.39 -13.97 13.86
CA LYS A 130 -6.32 -12.65 13.20
C LYS A 130 -5.96 -11.55 14.19
N ARG A 131 -6.60 -11.52 15.35
CA ARG A 131 -6.28 -10.57 16.43
C ARG A 131 -4.84 -10.75 16.90
N LYS A 132 -4.42 -11.99 17.17
CA LYS A 132 -3.03 -12.30 17.58
C LYS A 132 -2.00 -11.92 16.51
N GLN A 133 -2.34 -12.07 15.24
CA GLN A 133 -1.46 -11.69 14.13
C GLN A 133 -1.29 -10.17 14.04
N LEU A 134 -2.37 -9.40 14.19
CA LEU A 134 -2.30 -7.94 14.22
C LEU A 134 -1.42 -7.46 15.38
N THR A 135 -1.58 -8.05 16.57
CA THR A 135 -0.71 -7.77 17.71
C THR A 135 0.75 -8.11 17.41
N TYR A 136 1.00 -9.26 16.75
CA TYR A 136 2.35 -9.66 16.34
C TYR A 136 2.99 -8.68 15.37
N TYR A 137 2.23 -8.15 14.41
CA TYR A 137 2.73 -7.14 13.46
C TYR A 137 3.06 -5.81 14.11
N ARG A 138 2.33 -5.42 15.15
CA ARG A 138 2.59 -4.18 15.91
C ARG A 138 3.79 -4.26 16.86
N LEU A 139 4.38 -5.44 17.05
CA LEU A 139 5.57 -5.58 17.91
C LEU A 139 6.78 -4.89 17.27
N LYS A 140 7.39 -3.95 18.01
CA LYS A 140 8.66 -3.29 17.63
C LYS A 140 9.81 -4.29 17.44
N ARG A 141 9.87 -5.35 18.27
CA ARG A 141 10.85 -6.43 18.16
C ARG A 141 10.15 -7.79 18.20
N LYS A 142 10.47 -8.64 17.24
CA LYS A 142 9.94 -10.01 17.10
C LYS A 142 11.02 -10.99 17.54
N SER A 143 10.87 -11.57 18.72
CA SER A 143 11.83 -12.57 19.20
C SER A 143 11.61 -13.91 18.52
N TYR A 144 12.68 -14.69 18.37
CA TYR A 144 12.63 -16.04 17.82
C TYR A 144 11.59 -16.95 18.52
N LYS A 145 11.45 -16.83 19.85
CA LYS A 145 10.43 -17.59 20.61
C LYS A 145 9.00 -17.23 20.17
N LYS A 146 8.70 -15.94 20.01
CA LYS A 146 7.37 -15.48 19.54
C LYS A 146 7.12 -15.91 18.10
N ASP A 147 8.14 -15.83 17.26
CA ASP A 147 8.09 -16.21 15.85
C ASP A 147 7.77 -17.71 15.70
N LYS A 148 8.50 -18.58 16.42
CA LYS A 148 8.27 -20.03 16.44
C LYS A 148 6.87 -20.41 16.91
N VAL A 149 6.35 -19.78 17.96
CA VAL A 149 4.97 -20.02 18.45
C VAL A 149 3.95 -19.59 17.40
N ARG A 150 4.19 -18.45 16.75
CA ARG A 150 3.29 -17.92 15.72
C ARG A 150 3.28 -18.78 14.47
N LYS A 151 4.43 -19.25 14.01
CA LYS A 151 4.57 -20.20 12.89
C LYS A 151 3.78 -21.49 13.15
N ARG A 152 3.99 -22.13 14.31
CA ARG A 152 3.27 -23.37 14.69
C ARG A 152 1.75 -23.19 14.73
N SER A 153 1.29 -22.09 15.33
CA SER A 153 -0.15 -21.83 15.43
C SER A 153 -0.79 -21.48 14.09
N LEU A 154 -0.08 -20.84 13.17
CA LEU A 154 -0.55 -20.61 11.80
C LEU A 154 -0.61 -21.90 10.97
N LEU A 155 0.40 -22.77 11.09
CA LEU A 155 0.39 -24.08 10.43
C LEU A 155 -0.77 -24.94 10.91
N HIS A 156 -1.02 -24.99 12.22
CA HIS A 156 -2.15 -25.72 12.77
C HIS A 156 -3.50 -25.16 12.28
N LEU A 157 -3.64 -23.82 12.23
CA LEU A 157 -4.85 -23.17 11.71
C LEU A 157 -5.07 -23.48 10.23
N LEU A 158 -3.99 -23.47 9.43
CA LEU A 158 -4.03 -23.73 8.00
C LEU A 158 -4.47 -25.16 7.73
N ASN A 159 -3.83 -26.13 8.40
CA ASN A 159 -4.20 -27.54 8.26
C ASN A 159 -5.68 -27.76 8.61
N LYS A 160 -6.14 -27.19 9.73
CA LYS A 160 -7.56 -27.26 10.12
C LYS A 160 -8.49 -26.61 9.09
N GLY A 161 -8.07 -25.51 8.47
CA GLY A 161 -8.82 -24.81 7.43
C GLY A 161 -9.01 -25.66 6.18
N LEU A 162 -7.93 -26.28 5.71
CA LEU A 162 -7.94 -27.18 4.55
C LEU A 162 -8.78 -28.43 4.81
N SER A 163 -8.66 -29.05 5.99
CA SER A 163 -9.50 -30.21 6.34
C SER A 163 -10.99 -29.83 6.37
N THR A 164 -11.32 -28.67 6.95
CA THR A 164 -12.71 -28.21 7.02
C THR A 164 -13.25 -27.85 5.64
N TYR A 165 -12.44 -27.23 4.79
CA TYR A 165 -12.79 -26.93 3.41
C TYR A 165 -13.16 -28.21 2.64
N SER A 166 -12.32 -29.24 2.73
CA SER A 166 -12.56 -30.55 2.08
C SER A 166 -13.88 -31.20 2.54
N ILE A 167 -14.24 -31.05 3.82
CA ILE A 167 -15.51 -31.55 4.35
C ILE A 167 -16.69 -30.77 3.78
N VAL A 168 -16.62 -29.43 3.78
CA VAL A 168 -17.72 -28.58 3.28
C VAL A 168 -17.94 -28.76 1.78
N THR A 169 -16.86 -28.92 1.00
CA THR A 169 -16.98 -29.19 -0.45
C THR A 169 -17.61 -30.54 -0.72
N ARG A 170 -17.34 -31.57 0.09
CA ARG A 170 -17.97 -32.90 -0.05
C ARG A 170 -19.46 -32.93 0.31
N ILE A 171 -19.92 -32.01 1.17
CA ILE A 171 -21.33 -31.91 1.57
C ILE A 171 -22.14 -31.08 0.55
N SER A 172 -21.48 -30.21 -0.21
CA SER A 172 -22.11 -29.28 -1.14
C SER A 172 -22.21 -29.79 -2.59
N CYS A 173 -21.56 -30.91 -2.90
CA CYS A 173 -21.69 -31.66 -4.16
C CYS A 173 -22.52 -32.92 -3.90
#